data_AF-A0A7E6FJW9-F1
#
_entry.id   AF-A0A7E6FJW9-F1
#
_cell.length_a   1.000
_cell.length_b   1.000
_cell.length_c   1.000
_cell.angle_alpha   90.00
_cell.angle_beta   90.00
_cell.angle_gamma   90.00
#
_symmetry.space_group_name_H-M   'P 1'
#
loop_
_entity.id
_entity.type
_entity.pdbx_description
1 polymer ?
#
loop_
_entity_poly.entity_id
_entity_poly.type
_entity_poly.pdbx_seq_one_letter_code
_entity_poly.pdbx_strand_id
1 'polypeptide(L)'
;MAESRPRQNFSKCCEEGINKQINLELYASYVYQSMAYYFDRDDVALKGFFEFFKKRSEEEKEHAEKFMKYQNKRGGRIILKPIEKPAHDAWGGGLRAVEISLDLEKDVNAALLKLHKIAEESGDPQVHLLFLFLLLLVLLWPCWSTVQHSMFSLVTYVKYQYIRIVRPPGKMLSGISSVFMFRVQILPRPTLSFILSELVK
;
A
#
# COMPACT_ATOMS: atom_id res chain seq x y z
N MET A 1 18.01 31.89 8.76
CA MET A 1 16.89 31.92 7.79
C MET A 1 15.64 32.35 8.53
N ALA A 2 14.86 33.29 7.99
CA ALA A 2 13.60 33.71 8.60
C ALA A 2 12.61 32.52 8.65
N GLU A 3 11.88 32.38 9.76
CA GLU A 3 10.85 31.35 9.89
C GLU A 3 9.74 31.57 8.85
N SER A 4 9.19 30.47 8.33
CA SER A 4 8.13 30.57 7.33
C SER A 4 6.84 31.07 8.01
N ARG A 5 6.13 31.98 7.35
CA ARG A 5 4.84 32.53 7.84
C ARG A 5 3.81 31.48 8.29
N PRO A 6 3.60 30.34 7.59
CA PRO A 6 2.63 29.33 8.02
C PRO A 6 3.15 28.38 9.12
N ARG A 7 4.40 28.53 9.59
CA ARG A 7 4.98 27.59 10.56
C ARG A 7 4.40 27.84 11.95
N GLN A 8 3.69 26.86 12.47
CA GLN A 8 3.14 26.88 13.82
C GLN A 8 3.24 25.50 14.46
N ASN A 9 3.76 25.45 15.70
CA ASN A 9 3.94 24.24 16.50
C ASN A 9 4.60 23.09 15.72
N PHE A 10 5.59 23.42 14.88
CA PHE A 10 6.29 22.45 14.03
C PHE A 10 7.76 22.42 14.40
N SER A 11 8.16 21.43 15.20
CA SER A 11 9.53 21.32 15.71
C SER A 11 10.50 20.97 14.58
N LYS A 12 11.77 21.34 14.74
CA LYS A 12 12.82 20.95 13.79
C LYS A 12 13.00 19.43 13.75
N CYS A 13 12.81 18.75 14.89
CA CYS A 13 12.84 17.29 14.97
C CYS A 13 11.75 16.63 14.12
N CYS A 14 10.52 17.17 14.13
CA CYS A 14 9.43 16.70 13.26
C CYS A 14 9.74 16.95 11.78
N GLU A 15 10.27 18.13 11.44
CA GLU A 15 10.67 18.48 10.08
C GLU A 15 11.74 17.54 9.53
N GLU A 16 12.79 17.27 10.30
CA GLU A 16 13.83 16.32 9.95
C GLU A 16 13.31 14.88 9.88
N GLY A 17 12.40 14.51 10.79
CA GLY A 17 11.74 13.21 10.79
C GLY A 17 10.94 12.98 9.51
N ILE A 18 10.17 13.97 9.06
CA ILE A 18 9.43 13.92 7.80
C ILE A 18 10.38 13.84 6.60
N ASN A 19 11.48 14.61 6.59
CA ASN A 19 12.47 14.50 5.51
C ASN A 19 13.13 13.12 5.45
N LYS A 20 13.37 12.47 6.59
CA LYS A 20 13.86 11.08 6.64
C LYS A 20 12.80 10.11 6.11
N GLN A 21 11.54 10.28 6.51
CA GLN A 21 10.44 9.44 6.03
C GLN A 21 10.27 9.56 4.51
N ILE A 22 10.29 10.79 3.97
CA ILE A 22 10.21 11.03 2.51
C ILE A 22 11.28 10.22 1.76
N ASN A 23 12.54 10.24 2.24
CA ASN A 23 13.60 9.49 1.59
C ASN A 23 13.40 7.97 1.71
N LEU A 24 12.88 7.48 2.84
CA LEU A 24 12.56 6.08 3.04
C LEU A 24 11.43 5.58 2.13
N GLU A 25 10.35 6.35 1.98
CA GLU A 25 9.26 6.02 1.03
C GLU A 25 9.76 5.99 -0.42
N LEU A 26 10.64 6.92 -0.80
CA LEU A 26 11.26 6.93 -2.11
C LEU A 26 12.19 5.72 -2.32
N TYR A 27 12.93 5.32 -1.29
CA TYR A 27 13.75 4.12 -1.31
C TYR A 27 12.89 2.86 -1.46
N ALA A 28 11.80 2.76 -0.69
CA ALA A 28 10.85 1.65 -0.81
C ALA A 28 10.25 1.56 -2.21
N SER A 29 9.82 2.70 -2.78
CA SER A 29 9.36 2.79 -4.17
C SER A 29 10.43 2.29 -5.16
N TYR A 30 11.70 2.65 -4.95
CA TYR A 30 12.80 2.24 -5.82
C TYR A 30 13.13 0.74 -5.72
N VAL A 31 13.07 0.17 -4.52
CA VAL A 31 13.19 -1.28 -4.28
C VAL A 31 12.07 -2.03 -4.99
N TYR A 32 10.81 -1.58 -4.84
CA TYR A 32 9.67 -2.20 -5.53
C TYR A 32 9.76 -2.08 -7.05
N GLN A 33 10.26 -0.97 -7.56
CA GLN A 33 10.50 -0.80 -8.98
C GLN A 33 11.52 -1.82 -9.50
N SER A 34 12.63 -2.01 -8.77
CA SER A 34 13.64 -3.02 -9.11
C SER A 34 13.06 -4.44 -9.08
N MET A 35 12.25 -4.77 -8.07
CA MET A 35 11.56 -6.05 -8.00
C MET A 35 10.63 -6.26 -9.20
N ALA A 36 9.82 -5.26 -9.55
CA ALA A 36 8.88 -5.35 -10.67
C ALA A 36 9.62 -5.71 -11.96
N TYR A 37 10.61 -4.92 -12.35
CA TYR A 37 11.33 -5.14 -13.61
C TYR A 37 12.21 -6.39 -13.62
N TYR A 38 12.57 -6.93 -12.46
CA TYR A 38 13.18 -8.25 -12.39
C TYR A 38 12.20 -9.37 -12.77
N PHE A 39 10.94 -9.30 -12.34
CA PHE A 39 9.91 -10.29 -12.70
C PHE A 39 9.40 -10.13 -14.14
N ASP A 40 9.65 -8.98 -14.77
CA ASP A 40 9.34 -8.70 -16.18
C ASP A 40 10.42 -9.19 -17.17
N ARG A 41 11.55 -9.70 -16.68
CA ARG A 41 12.60 -10.27 -17.53
C ARG A 41 12.11 -11.51 -18.28
N ASP A 42 12.66 -11.76 -19.46
CA ASP A 42 12.34 -12.90 -20.31
C ASP A 42 12.68 -14.26 -19.66
N ASP A 43 13.71 -14.29 -18.81
CA ASP A 43 14.15 -15.49 -18.09
C ASP A 43 13.40 -15.77 -16.77
N VAL A 44 12.56 -14.83 -16.32
CA VAL A 44 11.71 -14.98 -15.11
C VAL A 44 10.23 -15.04 -15.48
N ALA A 45 9.76 -14.10 -16.30
CA ALA A 45 8.44 -14.04 -16.94
C ALA A 45 7.24 -14.24 -16.00
N LEU A 46 7.27 -13.63 -14.81
CA LEU A 46 6.18 -13.69 -13.82
C LEU A 46 5.36 -12.39 -13.82
N LYS A 47 4.44 -12.27 -14.78
CA LYS A 47 3.65 -11.05 -15.02
C LYS A 47 2.82 -10.59 -13.81
N GLY A 48 2.21 -11.51 -13.06
CA GLY A 48 1.43 -11.15 -11.87
C GLY A 48 2.28 -10.50 -10.77
N PHE A 49 3.53 -10.95 -10.60
CA PHE A 49 4.49 -10.31 -9.69
C PHE A 49 4.96 -8.94 -10.21
N PHE A 50 5.18 -8.81 -11.52
CA PHE A 50 5.50 -7.51 -12.12
C PHE A 50 4.40 -6.48 -11.82
N GLU A 51 3.14 -6.80 -12.13
CA GLU A 51 2.01 -5.88 -11.90
C GLU A 51 1.84 -5.55 -10.41
N PHE A 52 2.00 -6.55 -9.54
CA PHE A 52 1.94 -6.36 -8.09
C PHE A 52 3.00 -5.38 -7.58
N PHE A 53 4.28 -5.64 -7.85
CA PHE A 53 5.37 -4.79 -7.36
C PHE A 53 5.40 -3.43 -8.05
N LYS A 54 4.99 -3.35 -9.33
CA LYS A 54 4.84 -2.06 -10.01
C LYS A 54 3.80 -1.18 -9.31
N LYS A 55 2.65 -1.76 -8.96
CA LYS A 55 1.61 -1.03 -8.21
C LYS A 55 2.11 -0.59 -6.83
N ARG A 56 2.85 -1.44 -6.10
CA ARG A 56 3.49 -1.05 -4.83
C ARG A 56 4.43 0.15 -5.01
N SER A 57 5.28 0.11 -6.02
CA SER A 57 6.22 1.20 -6.31
C SER A 57 5.50 2.53 -6.53
N GLU A 58 4.37 2.50 -7.24
CA GLU A 58 3.51 3.69 -7.46
C GLU A 58 2.87 4.18 -6.15
N GLU A 59 2.32 3.28 -5.33
CA GLU A 59 1.72 3.61 -4.02
C GLU A 59 2.74 4.25 -3.05
N GLU A 60 3.95 3.70 -2.94
CA GLU A 60 4.99 4.27 -2.07
C GLU A 60 5.49 5.63 -2.56
N LYS A 61 5.50 5.84 -3.89
CA LYS A 61 5.80 7.16 -4.44
C LYS A 61 4.72 8.18 -4.08
N GLU A 62 3.44 7.79 -4.11
CA GLU A 62 2.35 8.65 -3.64
C GLU A 62 2.48 8.95 -2.13
N HIS A 63 2.94 8.00 -1.33
CA HIS A 63 3.22 8.23 0.09
C HIS A 63 4.29 9.30 0.28
N ALA A 64 5.41 9.21 -0.44
CA ALA A 64 6.46 10.23 -0.43
C ALA A 64 5.92 11.62 -0.79
N GLU A 65 5.11 11.71 -1.85
CA GLU A 65 4.51 12.98 -2.28
C GLU A 65 3.52 13.55 -1.24
N LYS A 66 2.76 12.70 -0.55
CA LYS A 66 1.88 13.12 0.56
C LYS A 66 2.70 13.74 1.69
N PHE A 67 3.83 13.15 2.07
CA PHE A 67 4.73 13.72 3.07
C PHE A 67 5.37 15.04 2.60
N MET A 68 5.79 15.15 1.33
CA MET A 68 6.30 16.41 0.77
C MET A 68 5.24 17.53 0.82
N LYS A 69 4.00 17.23 0.43
CA LYS A 69 2.88 18.17 0.51
C LYS A 69 2.62 18.59 1.96
N TYR A 70 2.67 17.63 2.89
CA TYR A 70 2.51 17.92 4.32
C TYR A 70 3.63 18.80 4.87
N GLN A 71 4.89 18.52 4.53
CA GLN A 71 6.06 19.31 4.92
C GLN A 71 5.89 20.79 4.52
N ASN A 72 5.50 21.03 3.26
CA ASN A 72 5.24 22.38 2.76
C ASN A 72 4.06 23.05 3.46
N LYS A 73 2.97 22.29 3.74
CA LYS A 73 1.79 22.79 4.46
C LYS A 73 2.13 23.26 5.88
N ARG A 74 3.06 22.58 6.58
CA ARG A 74 3.51 22.96 7.92
C ARG A 74 4.59 24.05 7.94
N GLY A 75 5.00 24.55 6.77
CA GLY A 75 6.05 25.56 6.65
C GLY A 75 7.47 24.99 6.81
N GLY A 76 7.64 23.68 6.72
CA GLY A 76 8.94 23.00 6.66
C GLY A 76 9.66 23.23 5.34
N ARG A 77 10.88 22.70 5.24
CA ARG A 77 11.69 22.67 4.04
C ARG A 77 12.03 21.23 3.69
N ILE A 78 11.72 20.87 2.46
CA ILE A 78 12.06 19.55 1.92
C ILE A 78 13.55 19.55 1.61
N ILE A 79 14.28 18.61 2.21
CA ILE A 79 15.68 18.37 1.93
C ILE A 79 15.79 16.95 1.38
N LEU A 80 15.83 16.83 0.05
CA LEU A 80 16.01 15.55 -0.61
C LEU A 80 17.44 15.07 -0.44
N LYS A 81 17.58 13.79 -0.08
CA LYS A 81 18.86 13.10 0.02
C LYS A 81 18.99 12.09 -1.12
N PRO A 82 20.22 11.63 -1.43
CA PRO A 82 20.41 10.51 -2.34
C PRO A 82 19.54 9.33 -1.94
N ILE A 83 18.96 8.66 -2.93
CA ILE A 83 18.23 7.40 -2.73
C ILE A 83 19.26 6.31 -2.98
N GLU A 84 19.50 5.48 -1.97
CA GLU A 84 20.45 4.37 -2.09
C GLU A 84 19.92 3.33 -3.08
N LYS A 85 20.84 2.65 -3.77
CA LYS A 85 20.45 1.53 -4.62
C LYS A 85 19.91 0.39 -3.76
N PRO A 86 18.95 -0.41 -4.26
CA PRO A 86 18.52 -1.62 -3.58
C PRO A 86 19.71 -2.55 -3.27
N ALA A 87 19.64 -3.28 -2.16
CA ALA A 87 20.72 -4.18 -1.74
C ALA A 87 20.97 -5.35 -2.70
N HIS A 88 20.00 -5.67 -3.55
CA HIS A 88 20.04 -6.78 -4.48
C HIS A 88 19.63 -6.34 -5.89
N ASP A 89 20.40 -6.80 -6.88
CA ASP A 89 20.07 -6.63 -8.31
C ASP A 89 19.28 -7.85 -8.85
N ALA A 90 19.25 -8.95 -8.09
CA ALA A 90 18.50 -10.17 -8.39
C ALA A 90 17.68 -10.60 -7.17
N TRP A 91 16.35 -10.73 -7.35
CA TRP A 91 15.41 -10.97 -6.25
C TRP A 91 15.10 -12.45 -6.01
N GLY A 92 15.62 -13.34 -6.87
CA GLY A 92 15.43 -14.79 -6.76
C GLY A 92 14.03 -15.22 -7.18
N GLY A 93 13.41 -16.12 -6.41
CA GLY A 93 12.03 -16.55 -6.65
C GLY A 93 11.00 -15.61 -6.01
N GLY A 94 9.74 -15.71 -6.43
CA GLY A 94 8.64 -14.90 -5.91
C GLY A 94 8.50 -14.94 -4.38
N LEU A 95 8.71 -16.10 -3.76
CA LEU A 95 8.70 -16.24 -2.29
C LEU A 95 9.72 -15.32 -1.61
N ARG A 96 10.97 -15.34 -2.08
CA ARG A 96 12.05 -14.54 -1.53
C ARG A 96 11.78 -13.04 -1.72
N ALA A 97 11.26 -12.64 -2.88
CA ALA A 97 10.90 -11.24 -3.12
C ALA A 97 9.80 -10.77 -2.17
N VAL A 98 8.79 -11.61 -1.89
CA VAL A 98 7.73 -11.29 -0.94
C VAL A 98 8.27 -11.20 0.49
N GLU A 99 9.16 -12.11 0.91
CA GLU A 99 9.81 -12.05 2.23
C GLU A 99 10.62 -10.77 2.40
N ILE A 100 11.43 -10.39 1.40
CA ILE A 100 12.20 -9.14 1.44
C ILE A 100 11.26 -7.93 1.47
N SER A 101 10.18 -7.95 0.69
CA SER A 101 9.19 -6.87 0.71
C SER A 101 8.51 -6.73 2.07
N LEU A 102 8.25 -7.84 2.77
CA LEU A 102 7.65 -7.83 4.10
C LEU A 102 8.59 -7.22 5.14
N ASP A 103 9.89 -7.51 5.03
CA ASP A 103 10.87 -6.92 5.93
C ASP A 103 11.05 -5.41 5.67
N LEU A 104 11.04 -4.99 4.40
CA LEU A 104 11.02 -3.57 4.04
C LEU A 104 9.80 -2.84 4.63
N GLU A 105 8.60 -3.43 4.58
CA GLU A 105 7.39 -2.86 5.18
C GLU A 105 7.49 -2.73 6.71
N LYS A 106 8.13 -3.70 7.38
CA LYS A 106 8.39 -3.61 8.83
C LYS A 106 9.33 -2.46 9.15
N ASP A 107 10.36 -2.24 8.34
CA ASP A 107 11.32 -1.15 8.52
C ASP A 107 10.65 0.23 8.30
N VAL A 108 9.82 0.36 7.26
CA VAL A 108 9.00 1.57 7.02
C VAL A 108 8.07 1.82 8.20
N ASN A 109 7.38 0.79 8.69
CA ASN A 109 6.50 0.89 9.85
C ASN A 109 7.25 1.29 11.13
N ALA A 110 8.44 0.74 11.37
CA ALA A 110 9.28 1.11 12.51
C ALA A 110 9.72 2.59 12.43
N ALA A 111 10.05 3.08 11.23
CA ALA A 111 10.38 4.48 11.01
C ALA A 111 9.17 5.40 11.26
N LEU A 112 7.96 5.00 10.83
CA LEU A 112 6.72 5.71 11.11
C LEU A 112 6.43 5.78 12.62
N LEU A 113 6.59 4.67 13.35
CA LEU A 113 6.42 4.64 14.81
C LEU A 113 7.42 5.57 15.51
N LYS A 114 8.65 5.64 15.02
CA LYS A 114 9.66 6.56 15.53
C LYS A 114 9.28 8.02 15.25
N LEU A 115 8.75 8.33 14.07
CA LEU A 115 8.25 9.66 13.73
C LEU A 115 7.07 10.06 14.62
N HIS A 116 6.16 9.12 14.89
CA HIS A 116 5.02 9.29 15.78
C HIS A 116 5.48 9.63 17.21
N LYS A 117 6.46 8.92 17.75
CA LYS A 117 7.06 9.22 19.06
C LYS A 117 7.69 10.61 19.10
N ILE A 118 8.40 11.03 18.04
CA ILE A 118 8.99 12.38 17.95
C ILE A 118 7.89 13.46 17.97
N ALA A 119 6.76 13.21 17.32
CA ALA A 119 5.61 14.12 17.32
C ALA A 119 4.98 14.24 18.70
N GLU A 120 4.84 13.13 19.43
CA GLU A 120 4.34 13.12 20.80
C GLU A 120 5.26 13.90 21.75
N GLU A 121 6.56 13.64 21.70
CA GLU A 121 7.57 14.37 22.50
C GLU A 121 7.64 15.86 22.16
N SER A 122 7.34 16.22 20.91
CA SER A 122 7.29 17.62 20.46
C SER A 122 5.96 18.32 20.77
N GLY A 123 4.96 17.62 21.31
CA GLY A 123 3.62 18.17 21.53
C GLY A 123 2.92 18.58 20.23
N ASP A 124 3.16 17.89 19.12
CA ASP A 124 2.57 18.16 17.81
C ASP A 124 1.44 17.16 17.48
N PRO A 125 0.18 17.46 17.87
CA PRO A 125 -0.95 16.56 17.61
C PRO A 125 -1.24 16.43 16.11
N GLN A 126 -0.84 17.39 15.29
CA GLN A 126 -1.14 17.37 13.86
C GLN A 126 -0.21 16.41 13.09
N VAL A 127 1.04 16.22 13.53
CA VAL A 127 1.90 15.15 13.00
C VAL A 127 1.42 13.79 13.54
N HIS A 128 1.00 13.73 14.80
CA HIS A 128 0.46 12.52 15.40
C HIS A 128 -0.76 11.95 14.64
N LEU A 129 -1.65 12.81 14.13
CA LEU A 129 -2.80 12.39 13.33
C LEU A 129 -2.46 11.98 11.89
N LEU A 130 -1.36 12.49 11.30
CA LEU A 130 -0.92 12.10 9.96
C LEU A 130 -0.56 10.61 9.89
N PHE A 131 -0.06 10.05 11.00
CA PHE A 131 0.34 8.66 11.15
C PHE A 131 -0.83 7.67 10.96
N LEU A 132 -2.02 8.01 11.46
CA LEU A 132 -3.20 7.12 11.41
C LEU A 132 -3.67 6.82 9.98
N PHE A 133 -3.39 7.73 9.04
CA PHE A 133 -3.85 7.58 7.65
C PHE A 133 -2.95 6.63 6.84
N LEU A 134 -1.66 6.55 7.14
CA LEU A 134 -0.71 5.63 6.47
C LEU A 134 -0.64 4.26 7.15
N LEU A 135 -0.76 4.20 8.48
CA LEU A 135 -0.79 2.91 9.19
C LEU A 135 -1.97 2.03 8.76
N LEU A 136 -3.10 2.64 8.41
CA LEU A 136 -4.25 1.92 7.85
C LEU A 136 -3.90 1.26 6.52
N LEU A 137 -3.05 1.86 5.68
CA LEU A 137 -2.69 1.31 4.38
C LEU A 137 -1.68 0.15 4.51
N VAL A 138 -0.72 0.26 5.43
CA VAL A 138 0.27 -0.80 5.72
C VAL A 138 -0.37 -1.99 6.44
N LEU A 139 -1.24 -1.75 7.44
CA LEU A 139 -1.86 -2.82 8.24
C LEU A 139 -3.11 -3.46 7.60
N LEU A 140 -3.82 -2.75 6.72
CA LEU A 140 -4.94 -3.33 5.96
C LEU A 140 -4.49 -3.99 4.65
N TRP A 141 -3.18 -4.00 4.35
CA TRP A 141 -2.61 -4.61 3.15
C TRP A 141 -3.08 -6.05 2.87
N PRO A 142 -3.16 -6.98 3.85
CA PRO A 142 -3.68 -8.33 3.59
C PRO A 142 -5.21 -8.38 3.46
N CYS A 143 -5.90 -7.33 3.91
CA CYS A 143 -7.35 -7.31 4.04
C CYS A 143 -8.03 -6.69 2.81
N TRP A 144 -7.45 -5.63 2.23
CA TRP A 144 -8.11 -4.90 1.14
C TRP A 144 -8.20 -5.70 -0.18
N SER A 145 -7.19 -6.51 -0.51
CA SER A 145 -7.23 -7.39 -1.70
C SER A 145 -8.27 -8.51 -1.57
N THR A 146 -8.49 -9.01 -0.36
CA THR A 146 -9.53 -10.01 -0.07
C THR A 146 -10.93 -9.38 -0.02
N VAL A 147 -11.02 -8.11 0.38
CA VAL A 147 -12.29 -7.36 0.45
C VAL A 147 -12.76 -6.90 -0.92
N GLN A 148 -11.87 -6.64 -1.89
CA GLN A 148 -12.30 -6.22 -3.23
C GLN A 148 -13.00 -7.36 -4.00
N HIS A 149 -12.54 -8.61 -3.84
CA HIS A 149 -13.23 -9.78 -4.42
C HIS A 149 -14.55 -10.12 -3.71
N SER A 150 -14.63 -9.93 -2.39
CA SER A 150 -15.87 -10.20 -1.64
C SER A 150 -16.91 -9.08 -1.79
N MET A 151 -16.51 -7.82 -1.93
CA MET A 151 -17.42 -6.70 -2.23
C MET A 151 -17.95 -6.72 -3.67
N PHE A 152 -17.15 -7.16 -4.66
CA PHE A 152 -17.68 -7.40 -6.01
C PHE A 152 -18.80 -8.46 -5.98
N SER A 153 -18.62 -9.53 -5.21
CA SER A 153 -19.64 -10.57 -5.06
C SER A 153 -20.90 -10.05 -4.35
N LEU A 154 -20.76 -9.21 -3.32
CA LEU A 154 -21.89 -8.63 -2.58
C LEU A 154 -22.67 -7.59 -3.40
N VAL A 155 -21.98 -6.74 -4.16
CA VAL A 155 -22.64 -5.76 -5.06
C VAL A 155 -23.39 -6.48 -6.16
N THR A 156 -22.83 -7.57 -6.71
CA THR A 156 -23.51 -8.40 -7.73
C THR A 156 -24.70 -9.15 -7.13
N TYR A 157 -24.58 -9.68 -5.91
CA TYR A 157 -25.65 -10.37 -5.19
C TYR A 157 -26.80 -9.44 -4.79
N VAL A 158 -26.50 -8.24 -4.28
CA VAL A 158 -27.52 -7.21 -3.97
C VAL A 158 -28.19 -6.73 -5.24
N LYS A 159 -27.44 -6.54 -6.34
CA LYS A 159 -28.01 -6.20 -7.65
C LYS A 159 -28.90 -7.33 -8.20
N TYR A 160 -28.52 -8.60 -8.01
CA TYR A 160 -29.33 -9.76 -8.36
C TYR A 160 -30.61 -9.87 -7.53
N GLN A 161 -30.52 -9.68 -6.21
CA GLN A 161 -31.69 -9.69 -5.31
C GLN A 161 -32.64 -8.51 -5.57
N TYR A 162 -32.12 -7.33 -5.86
CA TYR A 162 -32.94 -6.16 -6.22
C TYR A 162 -33.67 -6.38 -7.55
N ILE A 163 -33.01 -6.98 -8.56
CA ILE A 163 -33.65 -7.37 -9.83
C ILE A 163 -34.75 -8.43 -9.63
N ARG A 164 -34.60 -9.31 -8.63
CA ARG A 164 -35.57 -10.37 -8.29
C ARG A 164 -36.81 -9.84 -7.55
N ILE A 165 -36.67 -8.75 -6.78
CA ILE A 165 -37.78 -8.15 -6.01
C ILE A 165 -38.60 -7.17 -6.86
N VAL A 166 -37.99 -6.49 -7.83
CA VAL A 166 -38.63 -5.38 -8.57
C VAL A 166 -39.25 -5.80 -9.92
N ARG A 167 -39.09 -7.06 -10.38
CA ARG A 167 -39.66 -7.51 -11.68
C ARG A 167 -40.78 -8.56 -11.55
N PRO A 168 -41.88 -8.43 -12.33
CA PRO A 168 -42.92 -9.43 -12.42
C PRO A 168 -42.44 -10.72 -13.13
N PRO A 169 -43.03 -11.89 -12.80
CA PRO A 169 -42.62 -13.17 -13.36
C PRO A 169 -42.92 -13.26 -14.87
N GLY A 170 -41.93 -13.60 -15.70
CA GLY A 170 -42.18 -13.92 -17.12
C GLY A 170 -41.09 -13.67 -18.15
N LYS A 171 -39.90 -13.14 -17.81
CA LYS A 171 -38.79 -12.99 -18.76
C LYS A 171 -37.50 -13.63 -18.24
N MET A 172 -37.15 -14.80 -18.77
CA MET A 172 -35.86 -15.46 -18.57
C MET A 172 -34.76 -14.68 -19.32
N LEU A 173 -33.68 -14.32 -18.62
CA LEU A 173 -32.43 -13.91 -19.27
C LEU A 173 -31.68 -15.17 -19.68
N SER A 174 -31.53 -15.39 -20.98
CA SER A 174 -30.52 -16.30 -21.52
C SER A 174 -29.13 -15.75 -21.19
N GLY A 175 -28.35 -16.45 -20.35
CA GLY A 175 -26.90 -16.22 -20.30
C GLY A 175 -26.24 -16.00 -18.93
N ILE A 176 -26.78 -16.51 -17.81
CA ILE A 176 -25.99 -16.60 -16.57
C ILE A 176 -25.77 -18.06 -16.24
N SER A 177 -24.58 -18.57 -16.59
CA SER A 177 -24.16 -19.94 -16.32
C SER A 177 -24.14 -20.19 -14.81
N SER A 178 -24.69 -21.35 -14.43
CA SER A 178 -25.02 -21.76 -13.07
C SER A 178 -23.82 -22.23 -12.23
N VAL A 179 -22.63 -21.68 -12.45
CA VAL A 179 -21.41 -22.12 -11.77
C VAL A 179 -20.86 -20.97 -10.96
N PHE A 180 -21.41 -20.68 -9.77
CA PHE A 180 -20.70 -20.00 -8.66
C PHE A 180 -21.63 -19.94 -7.43
N MET A 181 -22.18 -21.09 -7.04
CA MET A 181 -22.56 -21.32 -5.65
C MET A 181 -21.54 -22.34 -5.11
N PHE A 182 -20.69 -21.93 -4.16
CA PHE A 182 -20.54 -22.59 -2.86
C PHE A 182 -19.34 -22.04 -2.08
N ARG A 183 -19.61 -21.76 -0.80
CA ARG A 183 -18.71 -21.43 0.33
C ARG A 183 -18.03 -20.06 0.37
N VAL A 184 -18.77 -19.10 0.91
CA VAL A 184 -18.19 -18.07 1.80
C VAL A 184 -17.89 -18.74 3.14
N GLN A 185 -16.70 -19.32 3.27
CA GLN A 185 -16.06 -19.49 4.58
C GLN A 185 -15.34 -18.19 4.87
N ILE A 186 -15.53 -17.65 6.07
CA ILE A 186 -14.69 -16.57 6.61
C ILE A 186 -13.25 -17.11 6.57
N LEU A 187 -12.48 -16.69 5.56
CA LEU A 187 -11.12 -17.18 5.37
C LEU A 187 -10.26 -16.61 6.52
N PRO A 188 -9.44 -17.44 7.17
CA PRO A 188 -8.38 -16.93 8.05
C PRO A 188 -7.46 -16.00 7.25
N ARG A 189 -6.69 -15.13 7.94
CA ARG A 189 -5.70 -14.25 7.30
C ARG A 189 -5.00 -14.99 6.16
N PRO A 190 -4.93 -14.42 4.95
CA PRO A 190 -4.31 -15.12 3.83
C PRO A 190 -2.87 -15.46 4.23
N THR A 191 -2.57 -16.75 4.22
CA THR A 191 -1.20 -17.23 4.44
C THR A 191 -0.35 -16.77 3.26
N LEU A 192 0.97 -16.63 3.46
CA LEU A 192 1.90 -16.24 2.40
C LEU A 192 1.73 -17.12 1.15
N SER A 193 1.43 -18.41 1.34
CA SER A 193 1.13 -19.38 0.29
C SER A 193 -0.09 -19.02 -0.56
N PHE A 194 -1.13 -18.41 0.02
CA PHE A 194 -2.34 -17.99 -0.71
C PHE A 194 -2.05 -16.78 -1.59
N ILE A 195 -1.33 -15.79 -1.08
CA ILE A 195 -0.91 -14.60 -1.85
C ILE A 195 -0.05 -15.02 -3.04
N LEU A 196 0.93 -15.91 -2.82
CA LEU A 196 1.77 -16.45 -3.88
C LEU A 196 0.94 -17.19 -4.95
N SER A 197 -0.12 -17.91 -4.56
CA SER A 197 -0.97 -18.62 -5.51
C SER A 197 -1.83 -17.73 -6.42
N GLU A 198 -2.18 -16.51 -5.99
CA GLU A 198 -2.90 -15.54 -6.82
C GLU A 198 -1.96 -14.78 -7.77
N LEU A 199 -0.70 -14.56 -7.37
CA LEU A 199 0.29 -13.83 -8.17
C LEU A 199 0.92 -14.66 -9.31
N VAL A 200 0.76 -15.98 -9.27
CA VAL A 200 1.27 -16.92 -10.30
C VAL A 200 0.23 -17.19 -11.41
N LYS A 201 -1.04 -16.85 -11.20
CA LYS A 201 -2.12 -17.02 -12.20
C LYS A 201 -2.07 -15.95 -13.28
#